data_AF-A0A833SLN2-F1
#
_entry.id   AF-A0A833SLN2-F1
#
_cell.length_a   1.000
_cell.length_b   1.000
_cell.length_c   1.000
_cell.angle_alpha   90.00
_cell.angle_beta   90.00
_cell.angle_gamma   90.00
#
_symmetry.space_group_name_H-M   'P 1'
#
loop_
_entity.id
_entity.type
_entity.pdbx_description
1 polymer ?
#
loop_
_entity_poly.entity_id
_entity_poly.type
_entity_poly.pdbx_seq_one_letter_code
_entity_poly.pdbx_strand_id
1 'polypeptide(L)'
;MTDWAVATVVVTPDPEATYALVLDAQHATLLQQQYRIYGSSEGLMTPASAVSQRLRLTLEEMAVGISKGFLRLEAATTRSDGGSLKDEEGLALVEEIKHELVEGARLGEVSVDAKWRLSPRRHDRLQVFRDLWDKGYIVTLGSKFGADFLIYKDDPKHAHAVALIVVKGYEEPFSRVNIVSFCRVAKMVKKQLIFACVRADGECKSGGERINTNGDSKTEEAADSVVFISLTHALLVSRQESG
;
A
#
# COMPACT_ATOMS: atom_id res chain seq x y z
N MET A 1 0.77 27.23 -8.68
CA MET A 1 1.32 26.14 -7.84
C MET A 1 1.10 24.86 -8.62
N THR A 2 2.13 24.02 -8.76
CA THR A 2 2.00 22.74 -9.45
C THR A 2 1.12 21.81 -8.61
N ASP A 3 0.04 21.29 -9.18
CA ASP A 3 -0.87 20.35 -8.50
C ASP A 3 -0.29 18.93 -8.37
N TRP A 4 0.95 18.72 -8.82
CA TRP A 4 1.60 17.42 -8.90
C TRP A 4 3.00 17.47 -8.28
N ALA A 5 3.43 16.36 -7.70
CA ALA A 5 4.75 16.17 -7.12
C ALA A 5 5.69 15.44 -8.09
N VAL A 6 6.96 15.83 -8.09
CA VAL A 6 8.04 15.10 -8.77
C VAL A 6 8.73 14.18 -7.78
N ALA A 7 8.92 12.91 -8.12
CA ALA A 7 9.78 12.00 -7.37
C ALA A 7 10.80 11.31 -8.29
N THR A 8 12.04 11.22 -7.82
CA THR A 8 13.14 10.56 -8.52
C THR A 8 13.18 9.08 -8.12
N VAL A 9 12.95 8.17 -9.06
CA VAL A 9 13.00 6.73 -8.83
C VAL A 9 14.45 6.29 -8.69
N VAL A 10 14.72 5.56 -7.61
CA VAL A 10 15.97 4.86 -7.39
C VAL A 10 15.70 3.39 -7.66
N VAL A 11 16.11 2.92 -8.84
CA VAL A 11 15.92 1.52 -9.20
C VAL A 11 17.03 0.69 -8.56
N THR A 12 16.61 -0.32 -7.81
CA THR A 12 17.48 -1.32 -7.22
C THR A 12 17.44 -2.61 -8.05
N PRO A 13 18.49 -3.45 -8.00
CA PRO A 13 18.47 -4.74 -8.70
C PRO A 13 17.35 -5.66 -8.22
N ASP A 14 16.91 -5.49 -6.96
CA ASP A 14 15.68 -6.10 -6.46
C ASP A 14 14.47 -5.21 -6.80
N PRO A 15 13.51 -5.68 -7.62
CA PRO A 15 12.32 -4.90 -7.96
C PRO A 15 11.49 -4.56 -6.72
N GLU A 16 11.52 -5.39 -5.68
CA GLU A 16 10.75 -5.18 -4.44
C GLU A 16 11.33 -4.08 -3.55
N ALA A 17 12.62 -3.76 -3.73
CA ALA A 17 13.31 -2.73 -2.98
C ALA A 17 13.24 -1.36 -3.67
N THR A 18 12.63 -1.26 -4.86
CA THR A 18 12.49 -0.01 -5.62
C THR A 18 11.75 1.03 -4.79
N TYR A 19 12.28 2.25 -4.76
CA TYR A 19 11.67 3.39 -4.06
C TYR A 19 11.86 4.68 -4.86
N ALA A 20 11.09 5.71 -4.54
CA ALA A 20 11.26 7.04 -5.11
C ALA A 20 11.61 8.07 -4.02
N LEU A 21 12.36 9.09 -4.41
CA LEU A 21 12.80 10.18 -3.54
C LEU A 21 12.21 11.50 -4.02
N VAL A 22 11.49 12.19 -3.14
CA VAL A 22 11.07 13.57 -3.35
C VAL A 22 12.11 14.46 -2.68
N LEU A 23 12.81 15.25 -3.47
CA LEU A 23 13.87 16.15 -3.00
C LEU A 23 13.33 17.53 -2.61
N ASP A 24 12.21 17.95 -3.21
CA ASP A 24 11.60 19.25 -2.97
C ASP A 24 10.67 19.23 -1.74
N ALA A 25 10.89 20.16 -0.81
CA ALA A 25 10.07 20.34 0.38
C ALA A 25 8.64 20.79 0.05
N GLN A 26 8.42 21.54 -1.04
CA GLN A 26 7.08 21.94 -1.47
C GLN A 26 6.26 20.74 -1.93
N HIS A 27 6.84 19.88 -2.77
CA HIS A 27 6.22 18.64 -3.19
C HIS A 27 5.97 17.69 -2.02
N ALA A 28 6.90 17.57 -1.07
CA ALA A 28 6.71 16.76 0.12
C ALA A 28 5.54 17.27 0.99
N THR A 29 5.42 18.60 1.15
CA THR A 29 4.32 19.21 1.90
C THR A 29 2.98 18.99 1.20
N LEU A 30 2.95 19.13 -0.13
CA LEU A 30 1.78 18.88 -0.96
C LEU A 30 1.31 17.41 -0.85
N LEU A 31 2.23 16.45 -0.90
CA LEU A 31 1.91 15.03 -0.72
C LEU A 31 1.31 14.73 0.66
N GLN A 32 1.85 15.34 1.71
CA GLN A 32 1.36 15.15 3.08
C GLN A 32 0.00 15.81 3.31
N GLN A 33 -0.16 17.07 2.91
CA GLN A 33 -1.34 17.87 3.24
C GLN A 33 -2.53 17.62 2.31
N GLN A 34 -2.29 17.42 1.01
CA GLN A 34 -3.37 17.24 0.02
C GLN A 34 -3.65 15.78 -0.29
N TYR A 35 -2.60 14.95 -0.42
CA TYR A 35 -2.73 13.58 -0.90
C TYR A 35 -2.62 12.51 0.20
N ARG A 36 -2.36 12.92 1.45
CA ARG A 36 -2.25 12.03 2.63
C ARG A 36 -1.12 10.99 2.51
N ILE A 37 -0.07 11.29 1.75
CA ILE A 37 1.10 10.44 1.57
C ILE A 37 2.25 10.99 2.42
N TYR A 38 2.71 10.21 3.40
CA TYR A 38 3.72 10.67 4.37
C TYR A 38 5.12 10.17 4.08
N GLY A 39 5.29 9.04 3.40
CA GLY A 39 6.59 8.44 3.15
C GLY A 39 7.42 8.18 4.41
N SER A 40 8.68 7.86 4.20
CA SER A 40 9.70 7.80 5.24
C SER A 40 10.69 8.94 5.06
N SER A 41 10.97 9.70 6.11
CA SER A 41 11.98 10.76 6.06
C SER A 41 13.38 10.14 6.01
N GLU A 42 14.14 10.45 4.97
CA GLU A 42 15.54 10.02 4.85
C GLU A 42 16.43 11.23 5.15
N GLY A 43 16.97 11.26 6.39
CA GLY A 43 17.87 12.31 6.83
C GLY A 43 19.31 11.84 6.76
N LEU A 44 20.08 12.33 5.78
CA LEU A 44 21.53 12.30 5.91
C LEU A 44 21.91 13.48 6.81
N MET A 45 22.50 13.20 7.98
CA MET A 45 23.10 14.25 8.80
C MET A 45 24.37 14.76 8.10
N THR A 46 24.25 15.78 7.25
CA THR A 46 25.40 16.57 6.82
C THR A 46 25.48 17.85 7.65
N PRO A 47 26.65 18.16 8.27
CA PRO A 47 26.81 19.28 9.18
C PRO A 47 27.06 20.58 8.39
N ALA A 48 26.09 21.05 7.62
CA ALA A 48 26.08 22.41 7.07
C ALA A 48 24.70 22.68 6.46
N SER A 49 23.93 23.56 7.12
CA SER A 49 22.84 24.39 6.59
C SER A 49 21.72 23.72 5.75
N ALA A 50 20.49 23.91 6.25
CA ALA A 50 19.19 23.54 5.67
C ALA A 50 18.87 22.03 5.66
N VAL A 51 17.97 21.63 6.57
CA VAL A 51 17.33 20.31 6.59
C VAL A 51 16.49 20.18 5.31
N SER A 52 17.09 19.71 4.23
CA SER A 52 16.35 19.26 3.06
C SER A 52 15.74 17.92 3.42
N GLN A 53 14.52 17.93 3.98
CA GLN A 53 13.79 16.71 4.28
C GLN A 53 13.49 15.99 2.97
N ARG A 54 14.30 14.98 2.63
CA ARG A 54 14.02 14.08 1.50
C ARG A 54 12.95 13.11 1.93
N LEU A 55 11.90 13.01 1.13
CA LEU A 55 10.81 12.08 1.38
C LEU A 55 11.00 10.83 0.54
N ARG A 56 11.22 9.70 1.19
CA ARG A 56 11.24 8.40 0.53
C ARG A 56 9.83 7.85 0.42
N LEU A 57 9.38 7.65 -0.81
CA LEU A 57 8.12 7.02 -1.15
C LEU A 57 8.34 5.53 -1.39
N THR A 58 7.44 4.75 -0.82
CA THR A 58 7.34 3.31 -1.05
C THR A 58 6.64 3.01 -2.36
N LEU A 59 6.78 1.78 -2.84
CA LEU A 59 6.15 1.34 -4.08
C LEU A 59 4.61 1.46 -4.02
N GLU A 60 4.02 1.22 -2.85
CA GLU A 60 2.58 1.37 -2.59
C GLU A 60 2.11 2.82 -2.73
N GLU A 61 2.87 3.77 -2.17
CA GLU A 61 2.59 5.20 -2.28
C GLU A 61 2.79 5.72 -3.70
N MET A 62 3.83 5.24 -4.39
CA MET A 62 4.10 5.54 -5.79
C MET A 62 2.95 5.07 -6.69
N ALA A 63 2.47 3.84 -6.50
CA ALA A 63 1.39 3.26 -7.29
C ALA A 63 0.12 4.11 -7.22
N VAL A 64 -0.29 4.53 -6.02
CA VAL A 64 -1.45 5.41 -5.85
C VAL A 64 -1.21 6.77 -6.49
N GLY A 65 -0.03 7.35 -6.29
CA GLY A 65 0.31 8.66 -6.86
C GLY A 65 0.29 8.72 -8.38
N ILE A 66 0.79 7.67 -9.04
CA ILE A 66 0.79 7.56 -10.50
C ILE A 66 -0.63 7.26 -10.99
N SER A 67 -1.32 6.31 -10.35
CA SER A 67 -2.69 5.91 -10.72
C SER A 67 -3.68 7.07 -10.66
N LYS A 68 -3.55 7.97 -9.67
CA LYS A 68 -4.40 9.15 -9.49
C LYS A 68 -3.85 10.41 -10.19
N GLY A 69 -2.64 10.35 -10.76
CA GLY A 69 -2.06 11.41 -11.58
C GLY A 69 -1.42 12.59 -10.82
N PHE A 70 -1.24 12.48 -9.49
CA PHE A 70 -0.61 13.53 -8.69
C PHE A 70 0.90 13.35 -8.48
N LEU A 71 1.48 12.22 -8.91
CA LEU A 71 2.91 11.95 -8.81
C LEU A 71 3.50 11.69 -10.20
N ARG A 72 4.59 12.39 -10.54
CA ARG A 72 5.41 12.11 -11.71
C ARG A 72 6.75 11.54 -11.29
N LEU A 73 7.11 10.43 -11.91
CA LEU A 73 8.39 9.76 -11.69
C LEU A 73 9.43 10.24 -12.72
N GLU A 74 10.62 10.54 -12.22
CA GLU A 74 11.83 10.87 -12.99
C GLU A 74 12.95 9.87 -12.67
N ALA A 75 13.87 9.62 -13.61
CA ALA A 75 15.01 8.75 -13.36
C ALA A 75 16.10 9.47 -12.55
N ALA A 76 16.80 8.75 -11.68
CA ALA A 76 17.95 9.29 -10.95
C ALA A 76 19.12 9.58 -11.90
N THR A 77 19.21 10.80 -12.41
CA THR A 77 20.39 11.24 -13.18
C THR A 77 21.56 11.37 -12.23
N THR A 78 22.49 10.42 -12.23
CA THR A 78 23.81 10.65 -11.61
C THR A 78 24.52 11.69 -12.47
N ARG A 79 24.49 12.97 -12.07
CA ARG A 79 25.33 14.01 -12.67
C ARG A 79 26.79 13.71 -12.36
N SER A 80 27.42 12.93 -13.23
CA SER A 80 28.85 12.94 -13.48
C SER A 80 29.01 13.02 -14.99
N ASP A 81 29.69 14.08 -15.42
CA ASP A 81 30.00 14.50 -16.79
C ASP A 81 29.68 13.55 -17.95
N GLY A 82 28.88 14.06 -18.89
CA GLY A 82 28.90 13.71 -20.31
C GLY A 82 28.53 12.27 -20.68
N GLY A 83 27.22 12.00 -20.91
CA GLY A 83 26.80 10.79 -21.61
C GLY A 83 25.29 10.62 -21.75
N SER A 84 24.73 11.07 -22.88
CA SER A 84 23.31 10.95 -23.29
C SER A 84 22.72 9.52 -23.37
N LEU A 85 23.46 8.48 -23.00
CA LEU A 85 23.03 7.08 -23.17
C LEU A 85 22.38 6.48 -21.91
N LYS A 86 22.67 7.00 -20.70
CA LYS A 86 22.05 6.52 -19.46
C LYS A 86 20.66 7.11 -19.20
N ASP A 87 20.36 8.23 -19.85
CA ASP A 87 19.10 8.93 -19.68
C ASP A 87 17.94 8.18 -20.36
N GLU A 88 18.17 7.59 -21.56
CA GLU A 88 17.15 6.83 -22.27
C GLU A 88 16.82 5.50 -21.59
N GLU A 89 17.83 4.76 -21.12
CA GLU A 89 17.63 3.51 -20.37
C GLU A 89 16.88 3.77 -19.05
N GLY A 90 17.25 4.83 -18.33
CA GLY A 90 16.58 5.24 -17.10
C GLY A 90 15.13 5.67 -17.32
N LEU A 91 14.87 6.44 -18.39
CA LEU A 91 13.51 6.84 -18.76
C LEU A 91 12.67 5.64 -19.19
N ALA A 92 13.21 4.73 -20.00
CA ALA A 92 12.51 3.51 -20.42
C ALA A 92 12.14 2.64 -19.21
N LEU A 93 13.04 2.48 -18.25
CA LEU A 93 12.80 1.74 -17.01
C LEU A 93 11.76 2.41 -16.11
N VAL A 94 11.76 3.75 -16.04
CA VAL A 94 10.74 4.51 -15.31
C VAL A 94 9.36 4.36 -15.99
N GLU A 95 9.29 4.40 -17.31
CA GLU A 95 8.04 4.16 -18.04
C GLU A 95 7.55 2.72 -17.89
N GLU A 96 8.45 1.73 -17.88
CA GLU A 96 8.13 0.34 -17.57
C GLU A 96 7.54 0.19 -16.15
N ILE A 97 8.18 0.79 -15.14
CA ILE A 97 7.69 0.77 -13.74
C ILE A 97 6.35 1.50 -13.64
N LYS A 98 6.18 2.65 -14.31
CA LYS A 98 4.89 3.35 -14.35
C LYS A 98 3.81 2.47 -14.95
N HIS A 99 4.08 1.82 -16.08
CA HIS A 99 3.12 0.95 -16.74
C HIS A 99 2.76 -0.24 -15.84
N GLU A 100 3.74 -0.91 -15.22
CA GLU A 100 3.48 -2.04 -14.31
C GLU A 100 2.62 -1.62 -13.09
N LEU A 101 2.91 -0.47 -12.48
CA LEU A 101 2.16 0.02 -11.32
C LEU A 101 0.75 0.50 -11.70
N VAL A 102 0.57 1.09 -12.88
CA VAL A 102 -0.74 1.50 -13.39
C VAL A 102 -1.57 0.30 -13.83
N GLU A 103 -0.96 -0.68 -14.48
CA GLU A 103 -1.61 -1.91 -14.93
C GLU A 103 -2.02 -2.78 -13.73
N GLY A 104 -1.11 -2.96 -12.76
CA GLY A 104 -1.42 -3.61 -11.48
C GLY A 104 -2.48 -2.86 -10.67
N ALA A 105 -2.65 -1.55 -10.87
CA ALA A 105 -3.76 -0.81 -10.31
C ALA A 105 -5.05 -0.98 -11.14
N ARG A 106 -5.00 -1.02 -12.47
CA ARG A 106 -6.19 -1.05 -13.33
C ARG A 106 -6.85 -2.42 -13.44
N LEU A 107 -6.15 -3.51 -13.13
CA LEU A 107 -6.68 -4.84 -13.36
C LEU A 107 -7.63 -5.31 -12.24
N GLY A 108 -8.92 -5.07 -12.47
CA GLY A 108 -10.03 -5.97 -12.13
C GLY A 108 -10.38 -6.94 -13.27
N GLU A 109 -9.55 -7.05 -14.30
CA GLU A 109 -9.65 -8.04 -15.37
C GLU A 109 -8.25 -8.59 -15.69
N VAL A 110 -7.79 -9.62 -14.99
CA VAL A 110 -6.54 -10.29 -15.40
C VAL A 110 -6.81 -11.60 -16.12
N SER A 111 -6.47 -11.63 -17.40
CA SER A 111 -6.01 -12.84 -18.07
C SER A 111 -4.79 -13.39 -17.33
N VAL A 112 -4.84 -14.66 -16.95
CA VAL A 112 -3.95 -15.41 -16.03
C VAL A 112 -2.43 -15.38 -16.35
N ASP A 113 -1.98 -14.65 -17.38
CA ASP A 113 -0.62 -14.67 -17.94
C ASP A 113 0.14 -13.33 -17.90
N ALA A 114 -0.33 -12.31 -17.17
CA ALA A 114 0.48 -11.11 -16.97
C ALA A 114 1.67 -11.45 -16.05
N LYS A 115 2.88 -11.58 -16.60
CA LYS A 115 4.09 -11.84 -15.81
C LYS A 115 4.52 -10.57 -15.07
N TRP A 116 3.96 -10.32 -13.89
CA TRP A 116 4.41 -9.24 -13.01
C TRP A 116 5.85 -9.49 -12.53
N ARG A 117 6.64 -8.42 -12.41
CA ARG A 117 7.97 -8.48 -11.78
C ARG A 117 7.86 -8.58 -10.26
N LEU A 118 6.74 -8.12 -9.71
CA LEU A 118 6.46 -8.12 -8.27
C LEU A 118 5.84 -9.45 -7.80
N SER A 119 6.11 -9.81 -6.54
CA SER A 119 5.52 -11.00 -5.92
C SER A 119 4.00 -10.86 -5.73
N PRO A 120 3.23 -11.97 -5.68
CA PRO A 120 1.77 -11.94 -5.43
C PRO A 120 1.41 -11.20 -4.14
N ARG A 121 2.20 -11.40 -3.07
CA ARG A 121 2.01 -10.68 -1.79
C ARG A 121 2.15 -9.17 -1.96
N ARG A 122 3.04 -8.72 -2.86
CA ARG A 122 3.21 -7.29 -3.14
C ARG A 122 1.99 -6.74 -3.87
N HIS A 123 1.44 -7.50 -4.81
CA HIS A 123 0.21 -7.14 -5.52
C HIS A 123 -0.97 -6.98 -4.54
N ASP A 124 -1.16 -7.94 -3.62
CA ASP A 124 -2.20 -7.83 -2.59
C ASP A 124 -2.02 -6.58 -1.73
N ARG A 125 -0.77 -6.26 -1.36
CA ARG A 125 -0.44 -5.06 -0.59
C ARG A 125 -0.76 -3.77 -1.34
N LEU A 126 -0.50 -3.71 -2.65
CA LEU A 126 -0.87 -2.57 -3.49
C LEU A 126 -2.38 -2.33 -3.51
N GLN A 127 -3.15 -3.40 -3.72
CA GLN A 127 -4.61 -3.32 -3.77
C GLN A 127 -5.22 -2.91 -2.42
N VAL A 128 -4.76 -3.52 -1.32
CA VAL A 128 -5.19 -3.16 0.04
C VAL A 128 -4.84 -1.71 0.36
N PHE A 129 -3.64 -1.25 0.00
CA PHE A 129 -3.22 0.13 0.23
C PHE A 129 -4.12 1.12 -0.52
N ARG A 130 -4.41 0.85 -1.79
CA ARG A 130 -5.31 1.66 -2.60
C ARG A 130 -6.71 1.74 -2.00
N ASP A 131 -7.30 0.60 -1.64
CA ASP A 131 -8.64 0.55 -1.07
C ASP A 131 -8.73 1.35 0.25
N LEU A 132 -7.72 1.23 1.12
CA LEU A 132 -7.64 2.02 2.36
C LEU A 132 -7.51 3.52 2.08
N TRP A 133 -6.73 3.90 1.06
CA TRP A 133 -6.56 5.30 0.66
C TRP A 133 -7.84 5.89 0.05
N ASP A 134 -8.54 5.12 -0.80
CA ASP A 134 -9.82 5.50 -1.40
C ASP A 134 -10.92 5.67 -0.34
N LYS A 135 -10.91 4.83 0.70
CA LYS A 135 -11.76 4.97 1.91
C LYS A 135 -11.41 6.19 2.78
N GLY A 136 -10.31 6.86 2.46
CA GLY A 136 -9.91 8.12 3.05
C GLY A 136 -9.02 8.01 4.28
N TYR A 137 -8.49 6.83 4.57
CA TYR A 137 -7.53 6.65 5.65
C TYR A 137 -6.14 7.13 5.22
N ILE A 138 -5.36 7.59 6.20
CA ILE A 138 -3.93 7.80 6.04
C ILE A 138 -3.23 6.48 6.35
N VAL A 139 -2.49 5.94 5.37
CA VAL A 139 -1.82 4.65 5.47
C VAL A 139 -0.32 4.87 5.56
N THR A 140 0.34 4.28 6.56
CA THR A 140 1.80 4.29 6.69
C THR A 140 2.34 2.88 6.91
N LEU A 141 3.66 2.70 6.83
CA LEU A 141 4.29 1.40 7.02
C LEU A 141 4.17 0.91 8.47
N GLY A 142 3.75 -0.35 8.63
CA GLY A 142 3.59 -1.01 9.93
C GLY A 142 4.81 -1.76 10.45
N SER A 143 5.95 -1.69 9.76
CA SER A 143 7.13 -2.52 10.01
C SER A 143 7.64 -2.47 11.46
N LYS A 144 7.51 -1.33 12.13
CA LYS A 144 7.85 -1.15 13.56
C LYS A 144 7.05 -2.05 14.52
N PHE A 145 5.86 -2.48 14.10
CA PHE A 145 4.95 -3.32 14.88
C PHE A 145 4.79 -4.72 14.28
N GLY A 146 5.62 -5.07 13.28
CA GLY A 146 5.52 -6.33 12.55
C GLY A 146 4.28 -6.45 11.67
N ALA A 147 3.52 -5.37 11.48
CA ALA A 147 2.39 -5.32 10.57
C ALA A 147 2.83 -4.79 9.20
N ASP A 148 2.02 -5.00 8.15
CA ASP A 148 2.31 -4.44 6.83
C ASP A 148 2.01 -2.95 6.82
N PHE A 149 0.86 -2.54 7.37
CA PHE A 149 0.44 -1.13 7.42
C PHE A 149 -0.12 -0.69 8.78
N LEU A 150 -0.12 0.62 8.98
CA LEU A 150 -0.81 1.33 10.03
C LEU A 150 -1.82 2.29 9.40
N ILE A 151 -3.03 2.32 9.93
CA ILE A 151 -4.06 3.25 9.48
C ILE A 151 -4.30 4.35 10.51
N TYR A 152 -4.50 5.57 10.03
CA TYR A 152 -4.83 6.74 10.83
C TYR A 152 -6.08 7.39 10.23
N LYS A 153 -6.93 7.93 11.10
CA LYS A 153 -8.09 8.75 10.69
C LYS A 153 -7.69 10.19 10.38
N ASP A 154 -6.74 10.70 11.16
CA ASP A 154 -6.23 12.07 11.06
C ASP A 154 -4.70 12.05 10.99
N ASP A 155 -4.09 13.24 10.93
CA ASP A 155 -2.64 13.42 10.83
C ASP A 155 -1.85 12.50 11.77
N PRO A 156 -0.89 11.69 11.26
CA PRO A 156 -0.06 10.82 12.08
C PRO A 156 0.87 11.58 13.03
N LYS A 157 1.00 12.91 12.86
CA LYS A 157 1.73 13.81 13.77
C LYS A 157 0.94 14.13 15.04
N HIS A 158 -0.40 14.12 14.97
CA HIS A 158 -1.28 14.55 16.07
C HIS A 158 -2.20 13.44 16.57
N ALA A 159 -2.47 12.44 15.75
CA ALA A 159 -3.37 11.34 16.05
C ALA A 159 -2.64 10.00 16.16
N HIS A 160 -3.16 9.13 17.02
CA HIS A 160 -2.68 7.76 17.13
C HIS A 160 -3.25 6.89 16.01
N ALA A 161 -2.43 5.97 15.48
CA ALA A 161 -2.92 4.96 14.55
C ALA A 161 -4.07 4.17 15.18
N VAL A 162 -5.12 3.95 14.39
CA VAL A 162 -6.37 3.28 14.78
C VAL A 162 -6.21 1.77 14.78
N ALA A 163 -5.59 1.24 13.72
CA ALA A 163 -5.38 -0.20 13.57
C ALA A 163 -4.05 -0.55 12.90
N LEU A 164 -3.64 -1.79 13.15
CA LEU A 164 -2.58 -2.52 12.46
C LEU A 164 -3.24 -3.37 11.38
N ILE A 165 -2.75 -3.26 10.14
CA ILE A 165 -3.20 -4.05 9.01
C ILE A 165 -2.13 -5.09 8.68
N VAL A 166 -2.53 -6.34 8.64
CA VAL A 166 -1.70 -7.46 8.18
C VAL A 166 -2.33 -8.01 6.90
N VAL A 167 -1.58 -7.96 5.80
CA VAL A 167 -2.02 -8.46 4.50
C VAL A 167 -1.65 -9.93 4.38
N LYS A 168 -2.63 -10.74 4.02
CA LYS A 168 -2.49 -12.18 3.82
C LYS A 168 -3.13 -12.60 2.51
N GLY A 169 -2.50 -13.55 1.83
CA GLY A 169 -3.08 -14.17 0.65
C GLY A 169 -4.36 -14.93 1.05
N TYR A 170 -5.35 -14.95 0.16
CA TYR A 170 -6.64 -15.57 0.43
C TYR A 170 -6.53 -17.05 0.84
N GLU A 171 -5.65 -17.79 0.17
CA GLU A 171 -5.38 -19.21 0.44
C GLU A 171 -4.20 -19.46 1.38
N GLU A 172 -3.58 -18.38 1.92
CA GLU A 172 -2.41 -18.53 2.78
C GLU A 172 -2.81 -19.10 4.15
N PRO A 173 -2.22 -20.22 4.59
CA PRO A 173 -2.56 -20.81 5.88
C PRO A 173 -2.13 -19.90 7.02
N PHE A 174 -3.05 -19.66 7.96
CA PHE A 174 -2.75 -18.94 9.19
C PHE A 174 -2.04 -19.82 10.22
N SER A 175 -0.77 -19.54 10.48
CA SER A 175 -0.10 -20.11 11.66
C SER A 175 -0.71 -19.53 12.94
N ARG A 176 -1.16 -20.41 13.84
CA ARG A 176 -1.72 -20.05 15.15
C ARG A 176 -0.73 -19.19 15.96
N VAL A 177 0.56 -19.51 15.88
CA VAL A 177 1.62 -18.77 16.57
C VAL A 177 1.72 -17.34 16.05
N ASN A 178 1.55 -17.14 14.74
CA ASN A 178 1.58 -15.80 14.13
C ASN A 178 0.38 -14.97 14.58
N ILE A 179 -0.82 -15.55 14.61
CA ILE A 179 -2.02 -14.85 15.10
C ILE A 179 -1.83 -14.39 16.54
N VAL A 180 -1.37 -15.28 17.44
CA VAL A 180 -1.14 -14.94 18.85
C VAL A 180 -0.08 -13.84 18.98
N SER A 181 0.97 -13.90 18.16
CA SER A 181 2.04 -12.88 18.14
C SER A 181 1.51 -11.51 17.73
N PHE A 182 0.72 -11.43 16.66
CA PHE A 182 0.09 -10.18 16.23
C PHE A 182 -0.89 -9.64 17.29
N CYS A 183 -1.68 -10.53 17.91
CA CYS A 183 -2.58 -10.16 19.00
C CYS A 183 -1.81 -9.58 20.20
N ARG A 184 -0.67 -10.18 20.55
CA ARG A 184 0.20 -9.69 21.63
C ARG A 184 0.68 -8.27 21.33
N VAL A 185 1.21 -8.03 20.13
CA VAL A 185 1.71 -6.70 19.73
C VAL A 185 0.57 -5.70 19.73
N ALA A 186 -0.56 -6.00 19.08
CA ALA A 186 -1.73 -5.13 19.02
C ALA A 186 -2.24 -4.75 20.42
N LYS A 187 -2.27 -5.71 21.35
CA LYS A 187 -2.66 -5.47 22.74
C LYS A 187 -1.68 -4.57 23.48
N MET A 188 -0.37 -4.77 23.28
CA MET A 188 0.66 -3.93 23.92
C MET A 188 0.59 -2.48 23.45
N VAL A 189 0.35 -2.25 22.16
CA VAL A 189 0.26 -0.89 21.60
C VAL A 189 -1.15 -0.29 21.65
N LYS A 190 -2.12 -1.03 22.20
CA LYS A 190 -3.54 -0.66 22.31
C LYS A 190 -4.16 -0.24 20.96
N LYS A 191 -3.89 -1.01 19.91
CA LYS A 191 -4.44 -0.79 18.56
C LYS A 191 -5.29 -1.97 18.13
N GLN A 192 -6.27 -1.72 17.26
CA GLN A 192 -7.04 -2.81 16.66
C GLN A 192 -6.15 -3.60 15.70
N LEU A 193 -6.36 -4.91 15.61
CA LEU A 193 -5.71 -5.77 14.64
C LEU A 193 -6.73 -6.16 13.57
N ILE A 194 -6.39 -5.89 12.32
CA ILE A 194 -7.22 -6.18 11.15
C ILE A 194 -6.37 -6.97 10.16
N PHE A 195 -6.93 -8.08 9.69
CA PHE A 195 -6.38 -8.84 8.58
C PHE A 195 -7.05 -8.39 7.30
N ALA A 196 -6.27 -8.18 6.24
CA ALA A 196 -6.77 -7.85 4.92
C ALA A 196 -6.38 -8.95 3.94
N CYS A 197 -7.32 -9.37 3.11
CA CYS A 197 -7.05 -10.25 1.99
C CYS A 197 -7.71 -9.72 0.72
N VAL A 198 -7.07 -9.99 -0.40
CA VAL A 198 -7.62 -9.75 -1.73
C VAL A 198 -8.25 -11.05 -2.20
N ARG A 199 -9.49 -11.00 -2.65
CA ARG A 199 -10.14 -12.13 -3.30
C ARG A 199 -10.04 -11.91 -4.80
N ALA A 200 -9.47 -12.87 -5.52
CA ALA A 200 -9.56 -12.89 -6.99
C ALA A 200 -10.95 -13.45 -7.36
N ASP A 201 -11.76 -12.68 -8.06
CA ASP A 201 -13.12 -13.07 -8.47
C ASP A 201 -13.14 -14.12 -9.61
N GLY A 202 -12.30 -15.16 -9.50
CA GLY A 202 -12.17 -16.26 -10.46
C GLY A 202 -12.65 -17.65 -9.99
N GLU A 203 -12.82 -17.89 -8.69
CA GLU A 203 -13.30 -19.19 -8.18
C GLU A 203 -14.37 -19.05 -7.09
N CYS A 204 -15.58 -18.63 -7.48
CA CYS A 204 -16.78 -19.09 -6.79
C CYS A 204 -16.99 -20.58 -7.09
N LYS A 205 -16.22 -21.47 -6.46
CA LYS A 205 -16.58 -22.90 -6.37
C LYS A 205 -17.29 -23.17 -5.05
N SER A 206 -18.59 -23.43 -5.20
CA SER A 206 -19.56 -24.03 -4.28
C SER A 206 -19.07 -24.55 -2.94
N GLY A 207 -19.71 -24.10 -1.86
CA GLY A 207 -19.63 -24.76 -0.56
C GLY A 207 -20.22 -23.95 0.59
N GLY A 208 -21.48 -23.48 0.46
CA GLY A 208 -22.17 -22.77 1.54
C GLY A 208 -23.66 -22.76 1.29
N GLU A 209 -24.37 -23.61 2.02
CA GLU A 209 -25.81 -23.84 1.96
C GLU A 209 -26.60 -22.52 2.11
N ARG A 210 -27.44 -22.21 1.13
CA ARG A 210 -28.32 -21.04 1.13
C ARG A 210 -29.42 -21.23 2.17
N ILE A 211 -29.36 -20.52 3.29
CA ILE A 211 -30.56 -20.18 4.06
C ILE A 211 -31.07 -18.85 3.50
N ASN A 212 -32.17 -18.93 2.76
CA ASN A 212 -32.86 -17.78 2.19
C ASN A 212 -33.58 -16.99 3.29
N THR A 213 -33.25 -15.71 3.46
CA THR A 213 -34.20 -14.70 3.92
C THR A 213 -34.08 -13.46 3.05
N ASN A 214 -35.21 -13.12 2.41
CA ASN A 214 -35.37 -11.99 1.51
C ASN A 214 -35.15 -10.65 2.22
N GLY A 215 -34.52 -9.70 1.55
CA GLY A 215 -34.49 -8.29 1.95
C GLY A 215 -33.58 -7.47 1.05
N ASP A 216 -34.20 -6.65 0.19
CA ASP A 216 -33.57 -5.74 -0.76
C ASP A 216 -32.47 -4.86 -0.17
N SER A 217 -31.29 -4.87 -0.80
CA SER A 217 -30.55 -3.63 -1.06
C SER A 217 -29.57 -3.87 -2.20
N LYS A 218 -29.76 -3.11 -3.28
CA LYS A 218 -28.84 -2.96 -4.40
C LYS A 218 -27.41 -2.74 -3.90
N THR A 219 -26.47 -3.56 -4.34
CA THR A 219 -25.04 -3.24 -4.26
C THR A 219 -24.47 -3.38 -5.66
N GLU A 220 -24.07 -2.22 -6.17
CA GLU A 220 -23.47 -1.98 -7.48
C GLU A 220 -22.10 -2.67 -7.58
N GLU A 221 -21.93 -3.34 -8.71
CA GLU A 221 -20.73 -3.53 -9.55
C GLU A 221 -19.40 -4.01 -8.92
N ALA A 222 -18.89 -5.07 -9.57
CA ALA A 222 -17.75 -5.89 -9.19
C ALA A 222 -16.41 -5.17 -9.35
N ALA A 223 -15.64 -5.17 -8.27
CA ALA A 223 -14.18 -5.05 -8.26
C ALA A 223 -13.69 -5.92 -7.10
N ASP A 224 -12.69 -6.78 -7.35
CA ASP A 224 -12.06 -7.69 -6.39
C ASP A 224 -12.20 -7.18 -4.94
N SER A 225 -13.13 -7.79 -4.19
CA SER A 225 -13.54 -7.24 -2.91
C SER A 225 -12.42 -7.46 -1.90
N VAL A 226 -11.67 -6.41 -1.55
CA VAL A 226 -10.72 -6.47 -0.44
C VAL A 226 -11.52 -6.72 0.85
N VAL A 227 -11.30 -7.87 1.48
CA VAL A 227 -12.00 -8.27 2.70
C VAL A 227 -11.15 -7.92 3.91
N PHE A 228 -11.75 -7.21 4.86
CA PHE A 228 -11.12 -6.85 6.12
C PHE A 228 -11.76 -7.60 7.27
N ILE A 229 -10.96 -8.37 8.01
CA ILE A 229 -11.41 -9.20 9.12
C ILE A 229 -10.76 -8.69 10.41
N SER A 230 -11.59 -8.22 11.34
CA SER A 230 -11.15 -7.89 12.69
C SER A 230 -11.25 -9.11 13.60
N LEU A 231 -10.15 -9.48 14.28
CA LEU A 231 -10.18 -10.59 15.25
C LEU A 231 -11.10 -10.31 16.45
N THR A 232 -11.31 -9.03 16.79
CA THR A 232 -12.24 -8.65 17.84
C THR A 232 -13.67 -9.10 17.52
N HIS A 233 -14.07 -9.06 16.24
CA HIS A 233 -15.36 -9.58 15.79
C HIS A 233 -15.37 -11.11 15.70
N ALA A 234 -14.29 -11.73 15.21
CA ALA A 234 -14.19 -13.19 15.10
C ALA A 234 -14.30 -13.91 16.47
N LEU A 235 -13.74 -13.32 17.53
CA LEU A 235 -13.83 -13.88 18.89
C LEU A 235 -15.21 -13.71 19.55
N LEU A 236 -16.01 -12.73 19.10
CA LEU A 236 -17.38 -12.52 19.61
C LEU A 236 -18.36 -13.51 18.98
N VAL A 237 -18.20 -13.84 17.70
CA VAL A 237 -19.04 -14.84 17.01
C VAL A 237 -18.84 -16.23 17.63
N SER A 238 -17.61 -16.61 17.99
CA SER A 238 -17.32 -17.88 18.66
C SER A 238 -17.95 -18.02 20.07
N ARG A 239 -18.43 -16.92 20.68
CA ARG A 239 -19.15 -16.97 21.96
C ARG A 239 -20.65 -17.13 21.83
N GLN A 240 -21.23 -16.91 20.65
CA GLN A 240 -22.68 -17.02 20.45
C GLN A 240 -23.16 -18.40 20.01
N GLU A 241 -22.25 -19.31 19.62
CA GLU A 241 -22.61 -20.69 19.24
C GLU A 241 -22.65 -21.68 20.44
N SER A 242 -22.68 -21.16 21.66
CA SER A 242 -22.87 -21.96 22.88
C SER A 242 -24.17 -21.54 23.56
N GLY A 243 -25.30 -21.96 22.98
CA GLY A 243 -26.65 -21.74 23.51
C GLY A 243 -27.59 -22.82 23.02
#